data_AF-A0A5E7U7H0-F1
#
_entry.id   AF-A0A5E7U7H0-F1
#
_cell.length_a   1.000
_cell.length_b   1.000
_cell.length_c   1.000
_cell.angle_alpha   90.00
_cell.angle_beta   90.00
_cell.angle_gamma   90.00
#
_symmetry.space_group_name_H-M   'P 1'
#
loop_
_entity.id
_entity.type
_entity.pdbx_description
1 polymer ?
#
loop_
_entity_poly.entity_id
_entity_poly.type
_entity_poly.pdbx_seq_one_letter_code
_entity_poly.pdbx_strand_id
1 'polypeptide(L)'
;MSSFQPLIHSTYYLAAPLIIAISITAAGCLIALRLGKKQLKPGHGAFIVAASFIGAVLGAIAGGSSTSLGAALISGVLGVISTLLAYTLSKDSLRDWRHLTTYAIVVLLVSAFLGLLVGANYKAIRTASEVKIRLWQSYFDKVVLPTCEREMELRLSGNELPKNYVSQCAEIMKKLRTPTN
;
A
#
# COMPACT_ATOMS: atom_id res chain seq x y z
N MET A 1 17.25 -17.98 -3.52
CA MET A 1 17.23 -16.50 -3.41
C MET A 1 16.17 -15.82 -4.31
N SER A 2 15.44 -16.54 -5.17
CA SER A 2 14.37 -15.99 -6.03
C SER A 2 13.04 -15.69 -5.31
N SER A 3 12.85 -16.13 -4.06
CA SER A 3 11.61 -15.94 -3.31
C SER A 3 11.38 -14.51 -2.79
N PHE A 4 12.41 -13.66 -2.74
CA PHE A 4 12.29 -12.29 -2.21
C PHE A 4 12.04 -11.21 -3.27
N GLN A 5 12.27 -11.49 -4.56
CA GLN A 5 11.99 -10.56 -5.65
C GLN A 5 10.58 -9.95 -5.64
N PRO A 6 9.49 -10.72 -5.43
CA PRO A 6 8.15 -10.12 -5.42
C PRO A 6 7.92 -9.18 -4.23
N LEU A 7 8.53 -9.48 -3.08
CA LEU A 7 8.48 -8.59 -1.92
C LEU A 7 9.17 -7.25 -2.20
N ILE A 8 10.38 -7.30 -2.76
CA ILE A 8 11.18 -6.09 -3.08
C ILE A 8 10.47 -5.23 -4.12
N HIS A 9 9.86 -5.84 -5.12
CA HIS A 9 9.15 -5.10 -6.15
C HIS A 9 7.89 -4.40 -5.59
N SER A 10 7.13 -5.10 -4.73
CA SER A 10 5.95 -4.51 -4.07
C SER A 10 6.32 -3.41 -3.08
N THR A 11 7.41 -3.55 -2.33
CA THR A 11 7.85 -2.50 -1.40
C THR A 11 8.35 -1.29 -2.16
N TYR A 12 9.02 -1.45 -3.30
CA TYR A 12 9.44 -0.33 -4.12
C TYR A 12 8.26 0.51 -4.65
N TYR A 13 7.22 -0.16 -5.17
CA TYR A 13 6.02 0.54 -5.68
C TYR A 13 5.25 1.32 -4.60
N LEU A 14 5.36 0.91 -3.34
CA LEU A 14 4.73 1.61 -2.23
C LEU A 14 5.64 2.67 -1.61
N ALA A 15 6.92 2.35 -1.39
CA ALA A 15 7.87 3.21 -0.70
C ALA A 15 8.33 4.39 -1.57
N ALA A 16 8.55 4.19 -2.87
CA ALA A 16 8.98 5.26 -3.77
C ALA A 16 8.00 6.46 -3.81
N PRO A 17 6.70 6.28 -4.11
CA PRO A 17 5.77 7.40 -4.12
C PRO A 17 5.58 8.02 -2.74
N LEU A 18 5.72 7.23 -1.66
CA LEU A 18 5.61 7.72 -0.29
C LEU A 18 6.77 8.64 0.08
N ILE A 19 8.01 8.26 -0.25
CA ILE A 19 9.20 9.09 -0.02
C ILE A 19 9.11 10.39 -0.84
N ILE A 20 8.62 10.31 -2.09
CA ILE A 20 8.38 11.49 -2.93
C ILE A 20 7.32 12.41 -2.30
N ALA A 21 6.21 11.86 -1.80
CA ALA A 21 5.19 12.66 -1.13
C ALA A 21 5.73 13.35 0.14
N ILE A 22 6.54 12.65 0.93
CA ILE A 22 7.18 13.20 2.14
C ILE A 22 8.17 14.31 1.78
N SER A 23 8.99 14.12 0.75
CA SER A 23 9.99 15.11 0.35
C SER A 23 9.35 16.37 -0.22
N ILE A 24 8.31 16.25 -1.04
CA ILE A 24 7.56 17.38 -1.60
C ILE A 24 6.87 18.17 -0.47
N THR A 25 6.21 17.50 0.47
CA THR A 25 5.51 18.17 1.57
C THR A 25 6.47 18.84 2.55
N ALA A 26 7.57 18.17 2.91
CA ALA A 26 8.61 18.76 3.76
C ALA A 26 9.27 19.97 3.08
N ALA A 27 9.65 19.85 1.79
CA ALA A 27 10.24 20.95 1.04
C ALA A 27 9.28 22.13 0.90
N GLY A 28 8.01 21.88 0.54
CA GLY A 28 6.98 22.92 0.43
C GLY A 28 6.78 23.69 1.73
N CYS A 29 6.76 23.01 2.87
CA CYS A 29 6.63 23.68 4.17
C CYS A 29 7.88 24.49 4.55
N LEU A 30 9.08 23.96 4.29
CA LEU A 30 10.33 24.69 4.54
C LEU A 30 10.43 25.95 3.68
N ILE A 31 9.99 25.88 2.42
CA ILE A 31 9.91 27.03 1.51
C ILE A 31 8.90 28.06 2.04
N ALA A 32 7.70 27.62 2.45
CA ALA A 32 6.69 28.52 3.02
C ALA A 32 7.18 29.24 4.29
N LEU A 33 7.93 28.53 5.14
CA LEU A 33 8.54 29.12 6.34
C LEU A 33 9.64 30.12 6.03
N ARG A 34 10.46 29.87 5.01
CA ARG A 34 11.47 30.83 4.53
C ARG A 34 10.82 32.08 3.92
N LEU A 35 9.76 31.91 3.12
CA LEU A 35 9.02 33.03 2.54
C LEU A 35 8.34 33.89 3.62
N GLY A 36 7.90 33.28 4.73
CA GLY A 36 7.32 33.97 5.87
C GLY A 36 8.30 34.80 6.71
N LYS A 37 9.58 34.91 6.33
CA LYS A 37 10.66 35.62 7.04
C LYS A 37 10.79 35.24 8.53
N LYS A 38 10.32 34.05 8.93
CA LYS A 38 10.42 33.59 10.31
C LYS A 38 11.82 33.03 10.58
N GLN A 39 12.43 33.45 11.69
CA GLN A 39 13.70 32.89 12.12
C GLN A 39 13.49 31.44 12.59
N LEU A 40 14.04 30.50 11.84
CA LEU A 40 14.03 29.08 12.18
C LEU A 40 15.09 28.84 13.26
N LYS A 41 14.66 28.60 14.51
CA LYS A 41 15.54 28.05 15.53
C LYS A 41 16.00 26.63 15.13
N PRO A 42 17.21 26.20 15.53
CA PRO A 42 17.68 24.83 15.30
C PRO A 42 16.68 23.84 15.91
N GLY A 43 16.33 22.78 15.16
CA GLY A 43 15.37 21.75 15.57
C GLY A 43 13.97 21.88 14.95
N HIS A 44 13.53 23.08 14.55
CA HIS A 44 12.20 23.26 13.94
C HIS A 44 12.02 22.50 12.62
N GLY A 45 13.07 22.43 11.79
CA GLY A 45 13.03 21.69 10.54
C GLY A 45 12.86 20.18 10.75
N ALA A 46 13.59 19.61 11.72
CA ALA A 46 13.48 18.19 12.04
C ALA A 46 12.07 17.82 12.53
N PHE A 47 11.44 18.70 13.31
CA PHE A 47 10.07 18.50 13.78
C PHE A 47 9.05 18.44 12.62
N ILE A 48 9.19 19.31 11.62
CA ILE A 48 8.30 19.33 10.45
C ILE A 48 8.48 18.06 9.61
N VAL A 49 9.73 17.62 9.42
CA VAL A 49 10.02 16.38 8.70
C VAL A 49 9.48 15.16 9.45
N ALA A 50 9.59 15.13 10.79
CA ALA A 50 9.00 14.07 11.59
C ALA A 50 7.46 14.05 11.48
N ALA A 51 6.82 15.22 11.55
CA ALA A 51 5.38 15.36 11.39
C ALA A 51 4.91 14.93 9.99
N SER A 52 5.64 15.30 8.93
CA SER A 52 5.32 14.89 7.56
C SER A 52 5.44 13.38 7.39
N PHE A 53 6.50 12.78 7.93
CA PHE A 53 6.73 11.34 7.89
C PHE A 53 5.61 10.56 8.61
N ILE A 54 5.27 10.97 9.84
CA ILE A 54 4.20 10.34 10.63
C ILE A 54 2.87 10.44 9.88
N GLY A 55 2.51 11.62 9.37
CA GLY A 55 1.28 11.80 8.61
C GLY A 55 1.23 10.89 7.37
N ALA A 56 2.29 10.87 6.56
CA ALA A 56 2.35 10.06 5.34
C ALA A 56 2.25 8.56 5.62
N VAL A 57 2.95 8.06 6.63
CA VAL A 57 2.91 6.64 7.01
C VAL A 57 1.53 6.26 7.52
N LEU A 58 0.94 7.05 8.43
CA LEU A 58 -0.42 6.79 8.93
C LEU A 58 -1.44 6.82 7.79
N GLY A 59 -1.36 7.83 6.92
CA GLY A 59 -2.21 7.95 5.74
C GLY A 59 -2.12 6.73 4.83
N ALA A 60 -0.91 6.28 4.51
CA ALA A 60 -0.71 5.13 3.63
C ALA A 60 -1.21 3.82 4.22
N ILE A 61 -1.03 3.61 5.53
CA ILE A 61 -1.60 2.44 6.20
C ILE A 61 -3.14 2.50 6.16
N ALA A 62 -3.73 3.69 6.38
CA ALA A 62 -5.18 3.86 6.31
C ALA A 62 -5.74 3.60 4.91
N GLY A 63 -5.14 4.19 3.88
CA GLY A 63 -5.55 4.01 2.49
C GLY A 63 -5.32 2.58 1.99
N GLY A 64 -4.24 1.94 2.42
CA GLY A 64 -3.86 0.58 2.04
C GLY A 64 -4.65 -0.52 2.75
N SER A 65 -5.31 -0.20 3.87
CA SER A 65 -6.04 -1.19 4.65
C SER A 65 -7.26 -1.73 3.89
N SER A 66 -7.36 -3.05 3.77
CA SER A 66 -8.54 -3.73 3.24
C SER A 66 -9.67 -3.83 4.26
N THR A 67 -9.39 -3.67 5.55
CA THR A 67 -10.36 -3.79 6.63
C THR A 67 -10.89 -2.43 7.06
N SER A 68 -12.20 -2.34 7.31
CA SER A 68 -12.88 -1.15 7.85
C SER A 68 -12.34 -0.76 9.23
N LEU A 69 -11.94 -1.75 10.03
CA LEU A 69 -11.34 -1.54 11.35
C LEU A 69 -10.04 -0.74 11.27
N GLY A 70 -9.15 -1.05 10.30
CA GLY A 70 -7.88 -0.34 10.15
C GLY A 70 -8.07 1.13 9.81
N ALA A 71 -9.04 1.46 8.96
CA ALA A 71 -9.38 2.84 8.63
C ALA A 71 -9.89 3.61 9.87
N ALA A 72 -10.83 3.02 10.64
CA ALA A 72 -11.38 3.65 11.83
C ALA A 72 -10.32 3.86 12.93
N LEU A 73 -9.44 2.88 13.15
CA LEU A 73 -8.37 2.97 14.15
C LEU A 73 -7.39 4.10 13.82
N ILE A 74 -7.02 4.24 12.55
CA ILE A 74 -6.06 5.27 12.12
C ILE A 74 -6.68 6.66 12.15
N SER A 75 -7.96 6.81 11.75
CA SER A 75 -8.69 8.06 11.96
C SER A 75 -8.78 8.42 13.44
N GLY A 76 -8.97 7.45 14.32
CA GLY A 76 -8.94 7.63 15.78
C GLY A 76 -7.57 8.12 16.27
N VAL A 77 -6.48 7.47 15.83
CA VAL A 77 -5.11 7.87 16.18
C VAL A 77 -4.78 9.28 15.69
N LEU A 78 -5.17 9.63 14.45
CA LEU A 78 -5.04 10.99 13.92
C LEU A 78 -5.83 11.99 14.77
N GLY A 79 -7.06 11.65 15.17
CA GLY A 79 -7.86 12.46 16.07
C GLY A 79 -7.16 12.70 17.41
N VAL A 80 -6.60 11.66 18.03
CA VAL A 80 -5.84 11.77 19.29
C VAL A 80 -4.59 12.62 19.11
N ILE A 81 -3.84 12.45 18.03
CA ILE A 81 -2.64 13.26 17.75
C ILE A 81 -3.04 14.74 17.56
N SER A 82 -4.10 15.01 16.80
CA SER A 82 -4.63 16.35 16.59
C SER A 82 -5.11 17.00 17.89
N THR A 83 -5.80 16.26 18.76
CA THR A 83 -6.24 16.79 20.07
C THR A 83 -5.06 17.02 21.02
N LEU A 84 -4.04 16.16 21.01
CA LEU A 84 -2.80 16.38 21.78
C LEU A 84 -2.07 17.66 21.30
N LEU A 85 -1.98 17.85 19.99
CA LEU A 85 -1.41 19.06 19.38
C LEU A 85 -2.24 20.31 19.73
N ALA A 86 -3.57 20.22 19.69
CA ALA A 86 -4.46 21.31 20.11
C ALA A 86 -4.34 21.63 21.60
N TYR A 87 -4.18 20.62 22.45
CA TYR A 87 -3.97 20.78 23.89
C TYR A 87 -2.62 21.43 24.20
N THR A 88 -1.54 21.03 23.49
CA THR A 88 -0.24 21.69 23.66
C THR A 88 -0.27 23.15 23.18
N LEU A 89 -1.09 23.48 22.18
CA LEU A 89 -1.38 24.85 21.73
C LEU A 89 -2.12 25.71 22.77
N SER A 90 -2.92 25.10 23.65
CA SER A 90 -3.69 25.85 24.66
C SER A 90 -2.88 26.19 25.92
N LYS A 91 -1.68 25.62 26.09
CA LYS A 91 -0.80 25.96 27.21
C LYS A 91 0.06 27.20 26.90
N ASP A 92 0.00 28.21 27.77
CA ASP A 92 0.76 29.46 27.64
C ASP A 92 2.28 29.26 27.62
N SER A 93 2.78 28.17 28.20
CA SER A 93 4.21 27.80 28.18
C SER A 93 4.78 27.58 26.77
N LEU A 94 3.94 27.42 25.75
CA LEU A 94 4.35 27.16 24.35
C LEU A 94 4.00 28.31 23.40
N ARG A 95 3.82 29.54 23.91
CA ARG A 95 3.43 30.69 23.07
C ARG A 95 4.35 30.93 21.87
N ASP A 96 5.66 30.70 22.04
CA ASP A 96 6.65 30.79 20.96
C ASP A 96 6.52 29.68 19.90
N TRP A 97 6.01 28.52 20.30
CA TRP A 97 5.84 27.36 19.44
C TRP A 97 4.54 27.39 18.66
N ARG A 98 3.58 28.23 19.06
CA ARG A 98 2.22 28.28 18.52
C ARG A 98 2.18 28.33 16.99
N HIS A 99 3.05 29.15 16.39
CA HIS A 99 3.17 29.25 14.95
C HIS A 99 3.72 27.98 14.30
N LEU A 100 4.75 27.37 14.90
CA LEU A 100 5.35 26.13 14.41
C LEU A 100 4.33 24.99 14.46
N THR A 101 3.57 24.89 15.55
CA THR A 101 2.57 23.83 15.73
C THR A 101 1.47 23.91 14.68
N THR A 102 1.00 25.12 14.32
CA THR A 102 0.02 25.29 13.23
C THR A 102 0.57 24.77 11.91
N TYR A 103 1.82 25.12 11.55
CA TYR A 103 2.44 24.60 10.32
C TYR A 103 2.64 23.08 10.38
N ALA A 104 3.04 22.53 11.54
CA ALA A 104 3.21 21.10 11.71
C ALA A 104 1.89 20.33 11.56
N ILE A 105 0.78 20.86 12.08
CA ILE A 105 -0.56 20.27 11.92
C ILE A 105 -0.96 20.28 10.44
N VAL A 106 -0.78 21.41 9.75
CA VAL A 106 -1.09 21.52 8.32
C VAL A 106 -0.25 20.52 7.50
N VAL A 107 1.06 20.44 7.77
CA VAL A 107 1.94 19.47 7.11
C VAL A 107 1.52 18.05 7.38
N LEU A 108 1.21 17.72 8.63
CA LEU A 108 0.77 16.38 9.03
C LEU A 108 -0.53 16.00 8.32
N LEU A 109 -1.48 16.93 8.20
CA LEU A 109 -2.73 16.72 7.46
C LEU A 109 -2.47 16.51 5.97
N VAL A 110 -1.70 17.40 5.33
CA VAL A 110 -1.40 17.30 3.89
C VAL A 110 -0.63 16.03 3.58
N SER A 111 0.36 15.66 4.40
CA SER A 111 1.12 14.43 4.20
C SER A 111 0.26 13.19 4.46
N ALA A 112 -0.65 13.22 5.43
CA ALA A 112 -1.62 12.15 5.65
C ALA A 112 -2.57 11.96 4.47
N PHE A 113 -3.07 13.05 3.87
CA PHE A 113 -3.90 12.97 2.66
C PHE A 113 -3.12 12.36 1.48
N LEU A 114 -1.88 12.81 1.24
CA LEU A 114 -1.04 12.22 0.19
C LEU A 114 -0.73 10.75 0.45
N GLY A 115 -0.40 10.40 1.70
CA GLY A 115 -0.22 9.02 2.13
C GLY A 115 -1.45 8.17 1.84
N LEU A 116 -2.65 8.70 2.17
CA LEU A 116 -3.92 8.03 1.92
C LEU A 116 -4.15 7.77 0.43
N LEU A 117 -3.87 8.74 -0.44
CA LEU A 117 -3.97 8.55 -1.89
C LEU A 117 -3.01 7.46 -2.41
N VAL A 118 -1.76 7.44 -1.92
CA VAL A 118 -0.78 6.39 -2.26
C VAL A 118 -1.27 5.02 -1.80
N GLY A 119 -1.73 4.92 -0.54
CA GLY A 119 -2.27 3.67 0.01
C GLY A 119 -3.52 3.18 -0.73
N ALA A 120 -4.44 4.08 -1.07
CA ALA A 120 -5.66 3.75 -1.80
C ALA A 120 -5.35 3.25 -3.22
N ASN A 121 -4.41 3.88 -3.93
CA ASN A 121 -3.96 3.40 -5.23
C ASN A 121 -3.32 2.01 -5.14
N TYR A 122 -2.48 1.79 -4.12
CA TYR A 122 -1.91 0.46 -3.89
C TYR A 122 -2.99 -0.60 -3.63
N LYS A 123 -4.00 -0.27 -2.82
CA LYS A 123 -5.16 -1.13 -2.59
C LYS A 123 -5.94 -1.42 -3.88
N ALA A 124 -6.15 -0.43 -4.74
CA ALA A 124 -6.82 -0.61 -6.03
C ALA A 124 -6.06 -1.60 -6.95
N ILE A 125 -4.74 -1.45 -7.05
CA ILE A 125 -3.89 -2.36 -7.85
C ILE A 125 -3.92 -3.78 -7.27
N ARG A 126 -3.83 -3.90 -5.94
CA ARG A 126 -3.87 -5.18 -5.25
C ARG A 126 -5.21 -5.89 -5.46
N THR A 127 -6.33 -5.20 -5.27
CA THR A 127 -7.67 -5.78 -5.45
C THR A 127 -7.92 -6.22 -6.89
N ALA A 128 -7.47 -5.44 -7.88
CA ALA A 128 -7.52 -5.85 -9.29
C ALA A 128 -6.72 -7.13 -9.56
N SER A 129 -5.55 -7.29 -8.91
CA SER A 129 -4.73 -8.50 -9.00
C SER A 129 -5.39 -9.69 -8.30
N GLU A 130 -5.97 -9.49 -7.12
CA GLU A 130 -6.69 -10.53 -6.37
C GLU A 130 -7.89 -11.09 -7.15
N VAL A 131 -8.63 -10.25 -7.88
CA VAL A 131 -9.75 -10.70 -8.73
C VAL A 131 -9.25 -11.62 -9.85
N LYS A 132 -8.15 -11.25 -10.53
CA LYS A 132 -7.56 -12.10 -11.58
C LYS A 132 -7.12 -13.45 -11.04
N ILE A 133 -6.46 -13.46 -9.87
CA ILE A 133 -6.02 -14.70 -9.21
C ILE A 133 -7.22 -15.56 -8.85
N ARG A 134 -8.27 -14.99 -8.25
CA ARG A 134 -9.50 -15.74 -7.90
C ARG A 134 -10.20 -16.34 -9.12
N LEU A 135 -10.27 -15.60 -10.23
CA LEU A 135 -10.83 -16.11 -11.48
C LEU A 135 -10.00 -17.27 -12.02
N TRP A 136 -8.67 -17.13 -12.01
CA TRP A 136 -7.75 -18.18 -12.44
C TRP A 136 -7.87 -19.44 -11.58
N GLN A 137 -7.94 -19.26 -10.26
CA GLN A 137 -8.11 -20.35 -9.31
C GLN A 137 -9.46 -21.05 -9.51
N SER A 138 -10.56 -20.29 -9.66
CA SER A 138 -11.87 -20.88 -9.96
C SER A 138 -11.90 -21.63 -11.30
N TYR A 139 -11.18 -21.16 -12.32
CA TYR A 139 -11.05 -21.87 -13.59
C TYR A 139 -10.29 -23.18 -13.40
N PHE A 140 -9.18 -23.14 -12.66
CA PHE A 140 -8.38 -24.32 -12.36
C PHE A 140 -9.18 -25.38 -11.59
N ASP A 141 -9.87 -24.97 -10.53
CA ASP A 141 -10.67 -25.85 -9.67
C ASP A 141 -11.88 -26.47 -10.40
N LYS A 142 -12.57 -25.70 -11.24
CA LYS A 142 -13.81 -26.16 -11.89
C LYS A 142 -13.62 -26.83 -13.25
N VAL A 143 -12.52 -26.54 -13.95
CA VAL A 143 -12.31 -27.00 -15.33
C VAL A 143 -11.09 -27.91 -15.41
N VAL A 144 -9.95 -27.46 -14.92
CA VAL A 144 -8.67 -28.15 -15.15
C VAL A 144 -8.56 -29.42 -14.30
N LEU A 145 -8.77 -29.29 -12.99
CA LEU A 145 -8.73 -30.42 -12.04
C LEU A 145 -9.64 -31.59 -12.44
N PRO A 146 -10.96 -31.40 -12.64
CA PRO A 146 -11.85 -32.51 -12.96
C PRO A 146 -11.55 -33.15 -14.33
N THR A 147 -11.04 -32.37 -15.29
CA THR A 147 -10.62 -32.91 -16.59
C THR A 147 -9.39 -33.81 -16.44
N CYS A 148 -8.39 -33.37 -15.66
CA CYS A 148 -7.21 -34.17 -15.35
C CYS A 148 -7.55 -35.43 -14.53
N GLU A 149 -8.46 -35.33 -13.55
CA GLU A 149 -8.92 -36.47 -12.76
C GLU A 149 -9.57 -37.53 -13.65
N ARG A 150 -10.47 -37.11 -14.55
CA ARG A 150 -11.14 -38.02 -15.49
C ARG A 150 -10.16 -38.68 -16.47
N GLU A 151 -9.14 -37.96 -16.93
CA GLU A 151 -8.05 -38.55 -17.73
C GLU A 151 -7.27 -39.62 -16.95
N MET A 152 -6.98 -39.36 -15.67
CA MET A 152 -6.29 -40.34 -14.81
C MET A 152 -7.15 -41.56 -14.54
N GLU A 153 -8.44 -41.41 -14.26
CA GLU A 153 -9.38 -42.52 -14.06
C GLU A 153 -9.44 -43.44 -15.28
N LEU A 154 -9.53 -42.86 -16.48
CA LEU A 154 -9.52 -43.64 -17.73
C LEU A 154 -8.25 -44.48 -17.88
N ARG A 155 -7.08 -43.90 -17.57
CA ARG A 155 -5.81 -44.63 -17.59
C ARG A 155 -5.73 -45.75 -16.54
N LEU A 156 -6.21 -45.49 -15.33
CA LEU A 156 -6.21 -46.47 -14.24
C LEU A 156 -7.18 -47.62 -14.50
N SER A 157 -8.29 -47.37 -15.20
CA SER A 157 -9.27 -48.39 -15.59
C SER A 157 -8.81 -49.36 -16.69
N GLY A 158 -7.59 -49.17 -17.23
CA GLY A 158 -7.05 -49.99 -18.32
C GLY A 158 -7.70 -49.74 -19.68
N ASN A 159 -8.57 -48.73 -19.79
CA ASN A 159 -9.15 -48.32 -21.06
C ASN A 159 -8.12 -47.49 -21.85
N GLU A 160 -7.86 -47.89 -23.09
CA GLU A 160 -7.03 -47.07 -23.98
C GLU A 160 -7.74 -45.76 -24.27
N LEU A 161 -7.01 -44.65 -24.08
CA LEU A 161 -7.48 -43.33 -24.51
C LEU A 161 -7.75 -43.39 -26.03
N PRO A 162 -8.80 -42.70 -26.53
CA PRO A 162 -9.08 -42.68 -27.96
C PRO A 162 -7.82 -42.29 -28.76
N LYS A 163 -7.59 -42.93 -29.93
CA LYS A 163 -6.37 -42.70 -30.73
C LYS A 163 -6.11 -41.24 -31.12
N ASN A 164 -7.13 -40.38 -31.08
CA ASN A 164 -7.06 -38.95 -31.37
C ASN A 164 -7.23 -38.06 -30.11
N TYR A 165 -7.13 -38.62 -28.91
CA TYR A 165 -7.32 -37.87 -27.67
C TYR A 165 -6.05 -37.08 -27.32
N VAL A 166 -6.15 -35.76 -27.42
CA VAL A 166 -5.10 -34.84 -26.94
C VAL A 166 -5.31 -34.70 -25.44
N SER A 167 -4.32 -35.11 -24.64
CA SER A 167 -4.37 -34.93 -23.18
C SER A 167 -4.38 -33.45 -22.86
N GLN A 168 -5.53 -32.95 -22.41
CA GLN A 168 -5.71 -31.55 -22.04
C GLN A 168 -4.85 -31.23 -20.82
N CYS A 169 -4.63 -32.23 -19.95
CA CYS A 169 -3.79 -32.07 -18.77
C CYS A 169 -2.32 -31.77 -19.13
N ALA A 170 -1.74 -32.48 -20.11
CA ALA A 170 -0.36 -32.24 -20.53
C ALA A 170 -0.20 -30.92 -21.29
N GLU A 171 -1.20 -30.54 -22.09
CA GLU A 171 -1.18 -29.28 -22.85
C GLU A 171 -1.30 -28.06 -21.93
N ILE A 172 -2.18 -28.11 -20.93
CA ILE A 172 -2.31 -27.07 -19.90
C ILE A 172 -1.03 -26.96 -19.07
N MET A 173 -0.44 -28.09 -18.65
CA MET A 173 0.84 -28.10 -17.93
C MET A 173 2.00 -27.56 -18.77
N LYS A 174 2.00 -27.81 -20.08
CA LYS A 174 2.99 -27.24 -21.01
C LYS A 174 2.81 -25.74 -21.16
N LYS A 175 1.56 -25.26 -21.29
CA LYS A 175 1.21 -23.84 -21.40
C LYS A 175 1.54 -23.06 -20.13
N LEU A 176 1.40 -23.69 -18.96
CA LEU A 176 1.81 -23.15 -17.66
C LEU A 176 3.33 -23.07 -17.48
N ARG A 177 4.10 -23.93 -18.16
CA ARG A 177 5.56 -23.97 -18.06
C ARG A 177 6.25 -22.96 -18.99
N THR A 178 5.60 -22.58 -20.10
CA THR A 178 6.06 -21.51 -20.97
C THR A 178 5.56 -20.17 -20.43
N PRO A 179 6.41 -19.31 -19.83
CA PRO A 179 5.98 -17.97 -19.45
C PRO A 179 5.56 -17.25 -20.72
N THR A 180 4.28 -16.90 -20.82
CA THR A 180 3.80 -15.96 -21.83
C THR A 180 4.46 -14.63 -21.55
N ASN A 181 5.51 -14.31 -22.31
CA ASN A 181 6.13 -12.99 -22.41
C ASN A 181 5.12 -11.96 -22.94
#